data_AF-A0A6P1CZ43-F1
#
_entry.id   AF-A0A6P1CZ43-F1
#
_cell.length_a   1.000
_cell.length_b   1.000
_cell.length_c   1.000
_cell.angle_alpha   90.00
_cell.angle_beta   90.00
_cell.angle_gamma   90.00
#
_symmetry.space_group_name_H-M   'P 1'
#
loop_
_entity.id
_entity.type
_entity.pdbx_description
1 polymer ?
#
loop_
_entity_poly.entity_id
_entity_poly.type
_entity_poly.pdbx_seq_one_letter_code
_entity_poly.pdbx_strand_id
1 'polypeptide(L)'
;MTSDDAHTPPPVPEPARDGDPSRPAAGRPARGSAGRRSPGGAFGRSKPRQGRPSAGSAEETSGGKLRLSAPKLRWGLLAVAVGAVTAAMVTLFVTGFENDSGLEAHNPAVAVPAGAEKTFGTATRGDCLSWTAPDRSDLVEVDCADKHLFEVTADIDLSKYPGKEFGPGSRFPDSLRFTELKEEHCVTAAQQYLGGKFDPRGRFVVGLMYPSPEGWAKSGDRKLRCGLQAAGLTGAASAPLPTSGSVLDNDQSKVFAPGVCLGINQNLPTDPVDCTQPHAVEIVATVDLGARFQGPPPPKEEQDKFVEGECARLSTEYLGGPDVLRNKTLTLFFDYIDARSWLAGSRKLDCMVGKGADREGFAPITGSAKGEILINGQAPVPPPSDGRYTPPPLPGAAPLPPQPR
;
A
#
# COMPACT_ATOMS: atom_id res chain seq x y z
N MET A 1 -9.74 13.30 66.44
CA MET A 1 -10.72 13.08 67.52
C MET A 1 -12.00 12.61 66.87
N THR A 2 -12.44 11.39 67.24
CA THR A 2 -13.82 10.83 67.13
C THR A 2 -14.45 10.77 65.73
N SER A 3 -14.96 9.66 65.19
CA SER A 3 -15.31 8.35 65.75
C SER A 3 -15.39 7.33 64.61
N ASP A 4 -15.03 6.08 64.92
CA ASP A 4 -15.34 4.88 64.16
C ASP A 4 -16.84 4.60 64.18
N ASP A 5 -17.43 4.31 63.01
CA ASP A 5 -18.69 3.58 62.89
C ASP A 5 -18.51 2.48 61.84
N ALA A 6 -18.46 1.25 62.33
CA ALA A 6 -18.39 0.03 61.55
C ALA A 6 -19.76 -0.29 60.94
N HIS A 7 -19.81 -0.43 59.61
CA HIS A 7 -21.00 -0.88 58.90
C HIS A 7 -20.80 -2.30 58.37
N THR A 8 -21.60 -3.23 58.90
CA THR A 8 -21.70 -4.64 58.50
C THR A 8 -22.22 -4.76 57.07
N PRO A 9 -21.67 -5.65 56.21
CA PRO A 9 -22.15 -5.82 54.84
C PRO A 9 -23.40 -6.73 54.75
N PRO A 10 -24.31 -6.49 53.79
CA PRO A 10 -25.42 -7.40 53.48
C PRO A 10 -24.98 -8.59 52.60
N PRO A 11 -25.76 -9.70 52.59
CA PRO A 11 -25.33 -10.99 52.06
C PRO A 11 -25.35 -11.08 50.52
N VAL A 12 -24.45 -11.92 50.00
CA VAL A 12 -24.29 -12.29 48.59
C VAL A 12 -25.43 -13.21 48.13
N PRO A 13 -26.07 -12.97 46.97
CA PRO A 13 -26.93 -13.95 46.32
C PRO A 13 -26.14 -14.77 45.28
N GLU A 14 -26.12 -16.11 45.47
CA GLU A 14 -25.84 -17.07 44.39
C GLU A 14 -26.96 -17.05 43.35
N PRO A 15 -26.64 -17.30 42.07
CA PRO A 15 -27.48 -18.22 41.33
C PRO A 15 -26.72 -19.28 40.50
N ALA A 16 -27.18 -20.50 40.72
CA ALA A 16 -27.56 -21.54 39.75
C ALA A 16 -26.53 -22.06 38.73
N ARG A 17 -26.10 -23.30 39.00
CA ARG A 17 -25.71 -24.29 37.99
C ARG A 17 -26.98 -24.87 37.34
N ASP A 18 -27.01 -24.97 36.02
CA ASP A 18 -27.38 -26.16 35.23
C ASP A 18 -27.56 -25.83 33.73
N GLY A 19 -27.03 -26.70 32.86
CA GLY A 19 -27.37 -26.72 31.43
C GLY A 19 -26.23 -27.09 30.46
N ASP A 20 -25.82 -28.35 30.47
CA ASP A 20 -24.95 -29.01 29.47
C ASP A 20 -25.64 -29.09 28.07
N PRO A 21 -24.90 -29.19 26.95
CA PRO A 21 -25.35 -28.93 25.59
C PRO A 21 -25.80 -30.22 24.87
N SER A 22 -26.80 -30.13 24.00
CA SER A 22 -27.02 -31.06 22.87
C SER A 22 -28.32 -30.76 22.12
N ARG A 23 -28.24 -30.22 20.89
CA ARG A 23 -28.69 -30.91 19.66
C ARG A 23 -28.69 -30.00 18.42
N PRO A 24 -28.39 -30.56 17.23
CA PRO A 24 -28.33 -29.84 15.97
C PRO A 24 -29.66 -29.87 15.21
N ALA A 25 -29.97 -28.82 14.45
CA ALA A 25 -31.04 -28.83 13.46
C ALA A 25 -30.42 -28.79 12.06
N ALA A 26 -30.50 -29.94 11.37
CA ALA A 26 -30.20 -30.09 9.97
C ALA A 26 -31.45 -29.76 9.13
N GLY A 27 -31.30 -28.88 8.15
CA GLY A 27 -32.25 -28.68 7.05
C GLY A 27 -31.47 -28.74 5.73
N ARG A 28 -31.71 -29.80 4.96
CA ARG A 28 -31.04 -30.13 3.68
C ARG A 28 -31.92 -29.69 2.48
N PRO A 29 -31.49 -29.87 1.21
CA PRO A 29 -31.37 -28.79 0.22
C PRO A 29 -32.48 -28.76 -0.84
N ALA A 30 -32.63 -27.64 -1.54
CA ALA A 30 -33.40 -27.56 -2.78
C ALA A 30 -32.46 -27.61 -4.00
N ARG A 31 -32.57 -28.69 -4.78
CA ARG A 31 -32.02 -28.85 -6.13
C ARG A 31 -33.21 -28.72 -7.09
N GLY A 32 -33.14 -27.81 -8.05
CA GLY A 32 -34.18 -27.61 -9.07
C GLY A 32 -33.58 -26.96 -10.31
N SER A 33 -33.51 -27.73 -11.38
CA SER A 33 -32.75 -27.49 -12.62
C SER A 33 -33.52 -26.68 -13.68
N ALA A 34 -32.74 -26.21 -14.67
CA ALA A 34 -33.09 -26.01 -16.08
C ALA A 34 -33.60 -24.63 -16.55
N GLY A 35 -32.68 -23.84 -17.12
CA GLY A 35 -32.62 -23.61 -18.57
C GLY A 35 -33.62 -22.65 -19.22
N ARG A 36 -33.11 -21.53 -19.76
CA ARG A 36 -33.34 -21.11 -21.17
C ARG A 36 -32.57 -19.83 -21.54
N ARG A 37 -31.80 -19.97 -22.63
CA ARG A 37 -31.67 -19.09 -23.81
C ARG A 37 -31.38 -17.60 -23.63
N SER A 38 -30.14 -17.23 -23.92
CA SER A 38 -29.76 -15.91 -24.47
C SER A 38 -30.33 -15.69 -25.87
N PRO A 39 -30.80 -14.48 -26.23
CA PRO A 39 -30.94 -14.08 -27.62
C PRO A 39 -29.66 -13.40 -28.12
N GLY A 40 -29.26 -13.76 -29.33
CA GLY A 40 -28.20 -13.10 -30.08
C GLY A 40 -28.64 -11.74 -30.62
N GLY A 41 -27.69 -10.81 -30.67
CA GLY A 41 -27.81 -9.52 -31.35
C GLY A 41 -26.48 -9.20 -32.03
N ALA A 42 -26.51 -9.12 -33.35
CA ALA A 42 -25.37 -8.89 -34.24
C ALA A 42 -25.21 -7.39 -34.53
N PHE A 43 -24.01 -6.85 -34.32
CA PHE A 43 -23.50 -5.62 -34.97
C PHE A 43 -21.96 -5.76 -34.99
N GLY A 44 -21.31 -5.90 -36.15
CA GLY A 44 -21.04 -4.81 -37.08
C GLY A 44 -19.68 -4.18 -36.75
N ARG A 45 -18.56 -4.77 -37.19
CA ARG A 45 -17.21 -4.19 -37.03
C ARG A 45 -16.62 -3.71 -38.35
N SER A 46 -16.52 -2.40 -38.44
CA SER A 46 -15.87 -1.60 -39.46
C SER A 46 -14.34 -1.79 -39.44
N LYS A 47 -13.72 -1.92 -40.62
CA LYS A 47 -12.26 -1.93 -40.81
C LYS A 47 -11.69 -0.50 -40.75
N PRO A 48 -10.52 -0.27 -40.13
CA PRO A 48 -9.71 0.90 -40.43
C PRO A 48 -8.69 0.62 -41.55
N ARG A 49 -8.59 1.60 -42.45
CA ARG A 49 -7.56 1.79 -43.48
C ARG A 49 -6.25 2.25 -42.83
N GLN A 50 -5.14 1.62 -43.16
CA GLN A 50 -3.78 2.17 -43.10
C GLN A 50 -3.12 1.71 -44.41
N GLY A 51 -2.48 2.53 -45.24
CA GLY A 51 -1.54 3.60 -44.94
C GLY A 51 -0.22 3.16 -45.58
N ARG A 52 0.01 3.53 -46.83
CA ARG A 52 1.12 3.09 -47.69
C ARG A 52 2.28 4.08 -47.53
N PRO A 53 3.52 3.67 -47.20
CA PRO A 53 4.70 4.47 -47.46
C PRO A 53 5.37 4.05 -48.77
N SER A 54 5.78 5.06 -49.53
CA SER A 54 6.57 4.96 -50.74
C SER A 54 8.06 4.94 -50.35
N ALA A 55 8.81 3.97 -50.87
CA ALA A 55 10.27 3.97 -50.96
C ALA A 55 10.57 3.33 -52.33
N GLY A 56 11.27 3.97 -53.25
CA GLY A 56 12.61 4.52 -53.07
C GLY A 56 13.53 3.57 -53.84
N SER A 57 13.80 3.94 -55.09
CA SER A 57 14.59 3.19 -56.07
C SER A 57 15.97 2.83 -55.53
N ALA A 58 16.37 1.56 -55.64
CA ALA A 58 17.75 1.13 -55.49
C ALA A 58 18.08 -0.02 -56.45
N GLU A 59 19.05 0.30 -57.29
CA GLU A 59 19.89 -0.47 -58.21
C GLU A 59 19.76 -2.00 -58.27
N GLU A 60 19.51 -2.43 -59.51
CA GLU A 60 19.70 -3.76 -60.04
C GLU A 60 21.20 -4.12 -60.06
N THR A 61 21.63 -5.03 -59.18
CA THR A 61 22.92 -5.71 -59.32
C THR A 61 22.68 -7.18 -59.65
N SER A 62 23.12 -7.56 -60.84
CA SER A 62 23.12 -8.90 -61.41
C SER A 62 23.79 -9.92 -60.47
N GLY A 63 23.03 -10.93 -60.06
CA GLY A 63 23.51 -12.08 -59.30
C GLY A 63 22.80 -13.35 -59.75
N GLY A 64 23.54 -14.30 -60.33
CA GLY A 64 23.02 -15.51 -60.94
C GLY A 64 22.09 -16.31 -60.03
N LYS A 65 20.90 -16.65 -60.54
CA LYS A 65 19.92 -17.49 -59.84
C LYS A 65 20.43 -18.93 -59.77
N LEU A 66 21.16 -19.27 -58.70
CA LEU A 66 21.33 -20.65 -58.27
C LEU A 66 19.93 -21.20 -57.92
N ARG A 67 19.34 -21.96 -58.83
CA ARG A 67 18.07 -22.65 -58.58
C ARG A 67 18.30 -23.83 -57.64
N LEU A 68 18.38 -23.56 -56.34
CA LEU A 68 18.31 -24.62 -55.33
C LEU A 68 16.90 -25.22 -55.34
N SER A 69 16.84 -26.55 -55.44
CA SER A 69 15.60 -27.29 -55.33
C SER A 69 14.91 -27.00 -53.99
N ALA A 70 13.59 -26.82 -54.01
CA ALA A 70 12.75 -26.45 -52.85
C ALA A 70 13.04 -27.24 -51.55
N PRO A 71 13.40 -28.54 -51.55
CA PRO A 71 13.76 -29.27 -50.34
C PRO A 71 15.07 -28.79 -49.73
N LYS A 72 16.07 -28.44 -50.56
CA LYS A 72 17.38 -27.97 -50.12
C LYS A 72 17.29 -26.56 -49.53
N LEU A 73 16.43 -25.72 -50.09
CA LEU A 73 16.16 -24.38 -49.54
C LEU A 73 15.41 -24.46 -48.20
N ARG A 74 14.43 -25.37 -48.08
CA ARG A 74 13.70 -25.61 -46.82
C ARG A 74 14.62 -26.12 -45.72
N TRP A 75 15.50 -27.08 -46.01
CA TRP A 75 16.48 -27.58 -45.05
C TRP A 75 17.54 -26.54 -44.68
N GLY A 76 17.99 -25.73 -45.65
CA GLY A 76 18.89 -24.60 -45.38
C GLY A 76 18.26 -23.55 -44.45
N LEU A 77 17.00 -23.18 -44.70
CA LEU A 77 16.27 -22.24 -43.83
C LEU A 77 16.01 -22.81 -42.44
N LEU A 78 15.71 -24.10 -42.33
CA LEU A 78 15.59 -24.79 -41.03
C LEU A 78 16.90 -24.78 -40.25
N ALA A 79 18.03 -25.05 -40.91
CA ALA A 79 19.34 -25.01 -40.27
C ALA A 79 19.69 -23.59 -39.78
N VAL A 80 19.38 -22.56 -40.55
CA VAL A 80 19.56 -21.16 -40.14
C VAL A 80 18.65 -20.79 -38.97
N ALA A 81 17.38 -21.20 -39.00
CA ALA A 81 16.44 -20.94 -37.91
C ALA A 81 16.87 -21.63 -36.61
N VAL A 82 17.30 -22.89 -36.68
CA VAL A 82 17.84 -23.62 -35.52
C VAL A 82 19.10 -22.93 -35.02
N GLY A 83 20.03 -22.58 -35.91
CA GLY A 83 21.26 -21.85 -35.56
C GLY A 83 20.98 -20.54 -34.82
N ALA A 84 20.04 -19.73 -35.32
CA ALA A 84 19.62 -18.47 -34.70
C ALA A 84 18.98 -18.68 -33.33
N VAL A 85 18.13 -19.71 -33.17
CA VAL A 85 17.52 -20.04 -31.87
C VAL A 85 18.56 -20.53 -30.86
N THR A 86 19.52 -21.37 -31.28
CA THR A 86 20.61 -21.80 -30.41
C THR A 86 21.53 -20.64 -30.02
N ALA A 87 21.85 -19.74 -30.95
CA ALA A 87 22.66 -18.56 -30.65
C ALA A 87 21.92 -17.63 -29.67
N ALA A 88 20.62 -17.37 -29.89
CA ALA A 88 19.80 -16.58 -28.98
C ALA A 88 19.69 -17.22 -27.58
N MET A 89 19.51 -18.54 -27.50
CA MET A 89 19.49 -19.27 -26.23
C MET A 89 20.83 -19.22 -25.50
N VAL A 90 21.96 -19.37 -26.21
CA VAL A 90 23.30 -19.27 -25.61
C VAL A 90 23.58 -17.85 -25.14
N THR A 91 23.22 -16.83 -25.94
CA THR A 91 23.35 -15.43 -25.52
C THR A 91 22.50 -15.17 -24.27
N LEU A 92 21.23 -15.61 -24.23
CA LEU A 92 20.37 -15.48 -23.05
C LEU A 92 20.93 -16.21 -21.81
N PHE A 93 21.62 -17.33 -22.00
CA PHE A 93 22.27 -18.08 -20.91
C PHE A 93 23.56 -17.41 -20.41
N VAL A 94 24.28 -16.69 -21.28
CA VAL A 94 25.59 -16.08 -20.98
C VAL A 94 25.45 -14.64 -20.50
N THR A 95 24.55 -13.85 -21.08
CA THR A 95 24.38 -12.43 -20.74
C THR A 95 23.36 -12.18 -19.64
N GLY A 96 22.49 -13.15 -19.33
CA GLY A 96 21.36 -12.91 -18.43
C GLY A 96 20.38 -11.88 -19.01
N PHE A 97 19.19 -11.79 -18.40
CA PHE A 97 18.21 -10.76 -18.72
C PHE A 97 18.57 -9.46 -17.98
N GLU A 98 19.55 -8.70 -18.48
CA GLU A 98 19.69 -7.30 -18.09
C GLU A 98 18.60 -6.49 -18.83
N ASN A 99 17.45 -6.34 -18.18
CA ASN A 99 16.39 -5.46 -18.63
C ASN A 99 16.74 -4.00 -18.26
N ASP A 100 17.51 -3.32 -19.12
CA ASP A 100 17.81 -1.87 -19.02
C ASP A 100 16.61 -0.96 -19.32
N SER A 101 15.40 -1.53 -19.41
CA SER A 101 14.16 -0.80 -19.68
C SER A 101 13.06 -1.14 -18.68
N GLY A 102 13.14 -0.47 -17.52
CA GLY A 102 12.01 0.16 -16.84
C GLY A 102 10.74 -0.68 -16.65
N LEU A 103 10.85 -1.80 -15.93
CA LEU A 103 9.78 -2.26 -15.06
C LEU A 103 10.32 -2.14 -13.64
N GLU A 104 10.07 -0.98 -13.03
CA GLU A 104 10.32 -0.75 -11.61
C GLU A 104 9.35 -1.66 -10.83
N ALA A 105 9.75 -2.93 -10.64
CA ALA A 105 9.13 -3.74 -9.62
C ALA A 105 9.43 -3.01 -8.31
N HIS A 106 8.39 -2.50 -7.65
CA HIS A 106 8.47 -1.97 -6.30
C HIS A 106 8.98 -3.08 -5.38
N ASN A 107 10.30 -3.27 -5.35
CA ASN A 107 10.96 -4.30 -4.59
C ASN A 107 11.29 -3.73 -3.21
N PRO A 108 10.65 -4.22 -2.14
CA PRO A 108 10.92 -3.79 -0.77
C PRO A 108 12.21 -4.40 -0.21
N ALA A 109 12.91 -5.23 -0.98
CA ALA A 109 14.24 -5.70 -0.67
C ALA A 109 15.27 -4.71 -1.24
N VAL A 110 16.24 -4.29 -0.42
CA VAL A 110 17.27 -3.32 -0.84
C VAL A 110 18.67 -3.81 -0.51
N ALA A 111 19.59 -3.64 -1.47
CA ALA A 111 21.00 -3.93 -1.30
C ALA A 111 21.63 -2.91 -0.35
N VAL A 112 22.44 -3.37 0.58
CA VAL A 112 23.30 -2.47 1.37
C VAL A 112 24.55 -2.17 0.55
N PRO A 113 24.97 -0.89 0.42
CA PRO A 113 26.19 -0.54 -0.30
C PRO A 113 27.44 -0.97 0.48
N ALA A 114 28.57 -1.10 -0.21
CA ALA A 114 29.81 -1.59 0.39
C ALA A 114 30.29 -0.77 1.61
N GLY A 115 30.01 0.54 1.64
CA GLY A 115 30.35 1.42 2.77
C GLY A 115 29.57 1.14 4.06
N ALA A 116 28.45 0.43 3.98
CA ALA A 116 27.55 0.15 5.10
C ALA A 116 27.64 -1.31 5.61
N GLU A 117 28.55 -2.12 5.04
CA GLU A 117 28.69 -3.56 5.33
C GLU A 117 28.96 -3.86 6.81
N LYS A 118 29.73 -3.00 7.48
CA LYS A 118 30.05 -3.19 8.91
C LYS A 118 28.79 -3.08 9.77
N THR A 119 28.06 -1.96 9.65
CA THR A 119 26.82 -1.72 10.41
C THR A 119 25.78 -2.81 10.10
N PHE A 120 25.60 -3.13 8.81
CA PHE A 120 24.71 -4.20 8.39
C PHE A 120 25.09 -5.56 8.97
N GLY A 121 26.39 -5.91 8.92
CA GLY A 121 26.89 -7.19 9.39
C GLY A 121 26.81 -7.40 10.90
N THR A 122 26.74 -6.31 11.68
CA THR A 122 26.61 -6.34 13.15
C THR A 122 25.20 -6.12 13.65
N ALA A 123 24.31 -5.50 12.87
CA ALA A 123 22.93 -5.27 13.29
C ALA A 123 22.20 -6.60 13.61
N THR A 124 21.46 -6.60 14.71
CA THR A 124 20.74 -7.73 15.27
C THR A 124 19.32 -7.34 15.67
N ARG A 125 18.52 -8.33 16.07
CA ARG A 125 17.13 -8.13 16.47
C ARG A 125 17.01 -7.06 17.57
N GLY A 126 16.19 -6.04 17.32
CA GLY A 126 15.97 -4.91 18.22
C GLY A 126 16.76 -3.65 17.85
N ASP A 127 17.76 -3.76 16.97
CA ASP A 127 18.57 -2.61 16.59
C ASP A 127 17.81 -1.70 15.63
N CYS A 128 17.93 -0.40 15.85
CA CYS A 128 17.31 0.64 15.04
C CYS A 128 18.34 1.27 14.11
N LEU A 129 18.02 1.31 12.82
CA LEU A 129 18.91 1.77 11.76
C LEU A 129 18.35 3.03 11.11
N SER A 130 19.25 3.95 10.80
CA SER A 130 18.94 5.21 10.13
C SER A 130 19.96 5.48 9.03
N TRP A 131 19.54 6.29 8.05
CA TRP A 131 20.37 6.75 6.93
C TRP A 131 19.74 8.01 6.34
N THR A 132 20.53 8.79 5.62
CA THR A 132 20.05 9.99 4.92
C THR A 132 20.34 9.92 3.43
N ALA A 133 21.38 9.20 3.02
CA ALA A 133 21.71 9.03 1.63
C ALA A 133 20.69 8.08 0.95
N PRO A 134 20.21 8.39 -0.27
CA PRO A 134 19.28 7.50 -0.99
C PRO A 134 19.83 6.10 -1.22
N ASP A 135 21.15 5.98 -1.38
CA ASP A 135 21.87 4.72 -1.53
C ASP A 135 22.19 4.02 -0.20
N ARG A 136 21.88 4.67 0.94
CA ARG A 136 22.10 4.17 2.30
C ARG A 136 23.57 3.96 2.66
N SER A 137 24.49 4.65 1.98
CA SER A 137 25.93 4.57 2.23
C SER A 137 26.33 5.04 3.62
N ASP A 138 25.50 5.86 4.25
CA ASP A 138 25.63 6.37 5.61
C ASP A 138 24.80 5.59 6.64
N LEU A 139 24.50 4.30 6.38
CA LEU A 139 23.77 3.44 7.32
C LEU A 139 24.46 3.41 8.69
N VAL A 140 23.72 3.83 9.70
CA VAL A 140 24.15 3.83 11.10
C VAL A 140 23.11 3.19 11.99
N GLU A 141 23.59 2.58 13.07
CA GLU A 141 22.75 2.20 14.20
C GLU A 141 22.54 3.42 15.10
N VAL A 142 21.31 3.60 15.58
CA VAL A 142 20.89 4.69 16.46
C VAL A 142 20.03 4.14 17.59
N ASP A 143 19.85 4.91 18.67
CA ASP A 143 18.88 4.56 19.71
C ASP A 143 17.46 4.56 19.11
N CYS A 144 16.65 3.54 19.42
CA CYS A 144 15.27 3.47 18.92
C CYS A 144 14.41 4.64 19.40
N ALA A 145 14.76 5.30 20.51
CA ALA A 145 14.10 6.53 20.96
C ALA A 145 14.34 7.69 19.98
N ASP A 146 15.45 7.68 19.25
CA ASP A 146 15.76 8.65 18.22
C ASP A 146 15.04 8.33 16.90
N LYS A 147 15.13 9.26 15.95
CA LYS A 147 14.56 9.07 14.61
C LYS A 147 15.35 8.01 13.84
N HIS A 148 14.66 6.95 13.45
CA HIS A 148 15.20 5.87 12.63
C HIS A 148 14.22 5.47 11.53
N LEU A 149 14.69 4.66 10.59
CA LEU A 149 13.96 4.27 9.37
C LEU A 149 13.68 2.76 9.29
N PHE A 150 14.36 1.96 10.11
CA PHE A 150 14.25 0.50 10.09
C PHE A 150 14.54 -0.06 11.48
N GLU A 151 13.68 -0.95 11.98
CA GLU A 151 13.95 -1.73 13.19
C GLU A 151 14.12 -3.21 12.82
N VAL A 152 15.24 -3.80 13.20
CA VAL A 152 15.58 -5.18 12.82
C VAL A 152 14.74 -6.17 13.63
N THR A 153 14.00 -7.03 12.94
CA THR A 153 13.17 -8.07 13.56
C THR A 153 13.87 -9.43 13.62
N ALA A 154 14.75 -9.71 12.67
CA ALA A 154 15.57 -10.91 12.62
C ALA A 154 16.83 -10.77 11.74
N ASP A 155 17.86 -11.54 12.10
CA ASP A 155 19.02 -11.87 11.25
C ASP A 155 18.81 -13.28 10.66
N ILE A 156 18.76 -13.38 9.34
CA ILE A 156 18.64 -14.67 8.63
C ILE A 156 19.95 -14.97 7.92
N ASP A 157 20.59 -16.07 8.32
CA ASP A 157 21.83 -16.54 7.70
C ASP A 157 21.53 -17.59 6.62
N LEU A 158 21.54 -17.19 5.36
CA LEU A 158 21.23 -18.07 4.23
C LEU A 158 22.26 -19.20 4.05
N SER A 159 23.48 -19.06 4.61
CA SER A 159 24.50 -20.11 4.51
C SER A 159 24.12 -21.38 5.28
N LYS A 160 23.20 -21.27 6.24
CA LYS A 160 22.68 -22.39 7.04
C LYS A 160 21.53 -23.14 6.37
N TYR A 161 20.99 -22.62 5.26
CA TYR A 161 19.87 -23.25 4.58
C TYR A 161 20.35 -24.40 3.69
N PRO A 162 19.63 -25.53 3.69
CA PRO A 162 20.03 -26.70 2.92
C PRO A 162 19.94 -26.40 1.42
N GLY A 163 20.94 -26.83 0.66
CA GLY A 163 20.97 -26.70 -0.79
C GLY A 163 22.23 -26.01 -1.30
N LYS A 164 22.28 -25.79 -2.62
CA LYS A 164 23.41 -25.10 -3.28
C LYS A 164 23.10 -23.65 -3.61
N GLU A 165 21.85 -23.21 -3.44
CA GLU A 165 21.37 -21.90 -3.86
C GLU A 165 22.19 -20.75 -3.25
N PHE A 166 22.50 -20.86 -1.97
CA PHE A 166 23.24 -19.84 -1.20
C PHE A 166 24.63 -20.29 -0.77
N GLY A 167 25.12 -21.40 -1.33
CA GLY A 167 26.43 -21.95 -0.99
C GLY A 167 27.61 -21.07 -1.48
N PRO A 168 28.85 -21.45 -1.12
CA PRO A 168 30.05 -20.78 -1.62
C PRO A 168 30.08 -20.73 -3.16
N GLY A 169 30.38 -19.56 -3.72
CA GLY A 169 30.44 -19.35 -5.17
C GLY A 169 29.09 -19.34 -5.89
N SER A 170 27.96 -19.36 -5.16
CA SER A 170 26.64 -19.27 -5.78
C SER A 170 26.38 -17.88 -6.39
N ARG A 171 25.52 -17.84 -7.41
CA ARG A 171 25.09 -16.59 -8.04
C ARG A 171 24.41 -15.66 -7.04
N PHE A 172 24.56 -14.36 -7.24
CA PHE A 172 23.77 -13.36 -6.51
C PHE A 172 22.28 -13.52 -6.88
N PRO A 173 21.35 -13.51 -5.91
CA PRO A 173 19.92 -13.56 -6.19
C PRO A 173 19.46 -12.35 -7.00
N ASP A 174 18.47 -12.54 -7.86
CA ASP A 174 17.81 -11.43 -8.54
C ASP A 174 16.75 -10.77 -7.64
N SER A 175 16.15 -9.68 -8.12
CA SER A 175 15.15 -8.91 -7.37
C SER A 175 13.92 -9.74 -7.00
N LEU A 176 13.47 -10.62 -7.90
CA LEU A 176 12.35 -11.51 -7.66
C LEU A 176 12.69 -12.48 -6.53
N ARG A 177 13.87 -13.08 -6.54
CA ARG A 177 14.27 -14.02 -5.48
C ARG A 177 14.42 -13.34 -4.12
N PHE A 178 14.93 -12.11 -4.06
CA PHE A 178 14.92 -11.35 -2.80
C PHE A 178 13.50 -11.02 -2.31
N THR A 179 12.56 -10.78 -3.23
CA THR A 179 11.15 -10.61 -2.86
C THR A 179 10.60 -11.89 -2.23
N GLU A 180 10.85 -13.05 -2.83
CA GLU A 180 10.45 -14.34 -2.28
C GLU A 180 11.08 -14.60 -0.90
N LEU A 181 12.38 -14.35 -0.74
CA LEU A 181 13.07 -14.51 0.55
C LEU A 181 12.49 -13.60 1.64
N LYS A 182 12.09 -12.38 1.28
CA LYS A 182 11.40 -11.48 2.21
C LYS A 182 10.06 -12.08 2.64
N GLU A 183 9.26 -12.59 1.71
CA GLU A 183 7.96 -13.22 2.03
C GLU A 183 8.14 -14.51 2.86
N GLU A 184 9.11 -15.36 2.49
CA GLU A 184 9.40 -16.63 3.17
C GLU A 184 9.88 -16.42 4.62
N HIS A 185 10.75 -15.43 4.85
CA HIS A 185 11.42 -15.27 6.14
C HIS A 185 10.96 -14.06 6.93
N CYS A 186 10.87 -12.89 6.29
CA CYS A 186 10.71 -11.63 7.01
C CYS A 186 9.28 -11.37 7.49
N VAL A 187 8.25 -11.85 6.78
CA VAL A 187 6.86 -11.74 7.24
C VAL A 187 6.67 -12.53 8.54
N THR A 188 7.16 -13.77 8.59
CA THR A 188 7.11 -14.59 9.81
C THR A 188 7.96 -13.98 10.93
N ALA A 189 9.14 -13.44 10.62
CA ALA A 189 9.98 -12.76 11.60
C ALA A 189 9.28 -11.55 12.22
N ALA A 190 8.60 -10.72 11.41
CA ALA A 190 7.82 -9.58 11.89
C ALA A 190 6.65 -10.00 12.79
N GLN A 191 5.90 -11.05 12.39
CA GLN A 191 4.84 -11.62 13.22
C GLN A 191 5.36 -12.10 14.58
N GLN A 192 6.48 -12.82 14.60
CA GLN A 192 7.10 -13.27 15.85
C GLN A 192 7.67 -12.12 16.67
N TYR A 193 8.21 -11.08 16.02
CA TYR A 193 8.74 -9.89 16.69
C TYR A 193 7.66 -9.15 17.45
N LEU A 194 6.52 -8.88 16.80
CA LEU A 194 5.38 -8.18 17.40
C LEU A 194 4.46 -9.09 18.24
N GLY A 195 4.83 -10.35 18.50
CA GLY A 195 3.99 -11.27 19.26
C GLY A 195 2.62 -11.54 18.63
N GLY A 196 2.56 -11.64 17.29
CA GLY A 196 1.35 -11.87 16.51
C GLY A 196 0.53 -10.62 16.21
N LYS A 197 1.05 -9.42 16.55
CA LYS A 197 0.35 -8.14 16.40
C LYS A 197 0.77 -7.33 15.18
N PHE A 198 1.36 -7.96 14.16
CA PHE A 198 1.65 -7.25 12.92
C PHE A 198 0.35 -6.99 12.16
N ASP A 199 0.03 -5.71 11.90
CA ASP A 199 -1.10 -5.30 11.07
C ASP A 199 -0.65 -5.11 9.61
N PRO A 200 -1.07 -5.95 8.65
CA PRO A 200 -0.70 -5.79 7.23
C PRO A 200 -1.24 -4.50 6.59
N ARG A 201 -2.24 -3.85 7.20
CA ARG A 201 -2.76 -2.54 6.77
C ARG A 201 -2.26 -1.40 7.65
N GLY A 202 -1.42 -1.70 8.62
CA GLY A 202 -0.95 -0.77 9.63
C GLY A 202 0.16 0.15 9.14
N ARG A 203 0.71 0.88 10.10
CA ARG A 203 1.79 1.87 9.94
C ARG A 203 3.07 1.26 9.39
N PHE A 204 3.38 0.04 9.81
CA PHE A 204 4.64 -0.61 9.50
C PHE A 204 4.51 -1.62 8.36
N VAL A 205 5.53 -1.67 7.51
CA VAL A 205 5.69 -2.66 6.45
C VAL A 205 6.94 -3.50 6.70
N VAL A 206 6.93 -4.72 6.17
CA VAL A 206 8.08 -5.64 6.25
C VAL A 206 9.10 -5.26 5.19
N GLY A 207 10.31 -4.94 5.64
CA GLY A 207 11.48 -4.68 4.80
C GLY A 207 12.51 -5.81 4.88
N LEU A 208 13.34 -5.89 3.84
CA LEU A 208 14.50 -6.78 3.76
C LEU A 208 15.74 -5.99 3.33
N MET A 209 16.80 -6.03 4.15
CA MET A 209 18.14 -5.62 3.72
C MET A 209 18.99 -6.85 3.42
N TYR A 210 19.78 -6.79 2.36
CA TYR A 210 20.65 -7.89 1.92
C TYR A 210 22.05 -7.40 1.52
N PRO A 211 23.05 -8.29 1.45
CA PRO A 211 24.43 -7.90 1.18
C PRO A 211 24.60 -7.32 -0.22
N SER A 212 25.65 -6.51 -0.41
CA SER A 212 26.06 -6.05 -1.74
C SER A 212 26.45 -7.25 -2.63
N PRO A 213 26.38 -7.15 -3.97
CA PRO A 213 26.92 -8.17 -4.88
C PRO A 213 28.40 -8.46 -4.60
N GLU A 214 29.17 -7.45 -4.19
CA GLU A 214 30.56 -7.59 -3.81
C GLU A 214 30.73 -8.38 -2.51
N GLY A 215 29.97 -8.04 -1.46
CA GLY A 215 29.94 -8.76 -0.19
C GLY A 215 29.52 -10.21 -0.38
N TRP A 216 28.57 -10.48 -1.28
CA TRP A 216 28.16 -11.83 -1.66
C TRP A 216 29.27 -12.62 -2.36
N ALA A 217 29.92 -12.02 -3.36
CA ALA A 217 30.89 -12.70 -4.22
C ALA A 217 32.28 -12.84 -3.58
N LYS A 218 32.77 -11.79 -2.90
CA LYS A 218 34.13 -11.71 -2.36
C LYS A 218 34.21 -12.13 -0.89
N SER A 219 33.27 -11.65 -0.07
CA SER A 219 33.27 -11.91 1.38
C SER A 219 32.44 -13.15 1.74
N GLY A 220 31.65 -13.67 0.80
CA GLY A 220 30.77 -14.80 1.04
C GLY A 220 29.60 -14.46 1.97
N ASP A 221 29.21 -13.18 2.06
CA ASP A 221 28.12 -12.76 2.94
C ASP A 221 26.79 -13.32 2.43
N ARG A 222 26.02 -13.89 3.35
CA ARG A 222 24.74 -14.56 3.15
C ARG A 222 23.70 -14.12 4.17
N LYS A 223 24.01 -13.09 4.96
CA LYS A 223 23.12 -12.61 6.00
C LYS A 223 22.07 -11.68 5.42
N LEU A 224 20.85 -11.80 5.88
CA LEU A 224 19.74 -10.90 5.60
C LEU A 224 19.32 -10.21 6.90
N ARG A 225 18.85 -8.97 6.80
CA ARG A 225 18.17 -8.28 7.91
C ARG A 225 16.70 -8.11 7.54
N CYS A 226 15.85 -8.84 8.24
CA CYS A 226 14.43 -8.59 8.22
C CYS A 226 14.12 -7.46 9.19
N GLY A 227 13.18 -6.60 8.85
CA GLY A 227 12.80 -5.51 9.74
C GLY A 227 11.47 -4.87 9.40
N LEU A 228 11.09 -3.91 10.24
CA LEU A 228 9.88 -3.14 10.10
C LEU A 228 10.23 -1.67 9.84
N GLN A 229 9.44 -1.04 9.00
CA GLN A 229 9.63 0.35 8.59
C GLN A 229 8.29 1.04 8.55
N ALA A 230 8.21 2.29 9.02
CA ALA A 230 7.01 3.08 8.77
C ALA A 230 6.94 3.41 7.28
N ALA A 231 5.82 3.14 6.64
CA ALA A 231 5.61 3.47 5.24
C ALA A 231 4.46 4.46 5.07
N GLY A 232 4.53 5.26 4.02
CA GLY A 232 3.41 6.07 3.58
C GLY A 232 2.25 5.21 3.04
N LEU A 233 1.31 5.85 2.36
CA LEU A 233 0.14 5.17 1.80
C LEU A 233 0.48 4.22 0.65
N THR A 234 1.52 4.49 -0.12
CA THR A 234 1.93 3.60 -1.23
C THR A 234 2.54 2.28 -0.73
N GLY A 235 2.93 2.23 0.56
CA GLY A 235 3.51 1.03 1.17
C GLY A 235 4.92 0.70 0.67
N ALA A 236 5.55 1.60 -0.09
CA ALA A 236 6.88 1.38 -0.64
C ALA A 236 7.95 1.38 0.48
N ALA A 237 8.47 0.20 0.82
CA ALA A 237 9.55 0.03 1.79
C ALA A 237 10.90 0.65 1.33
N SER A 238 11.01 1.00 0.04
CA SER A 238 12.18 1.68 -0.52
C SER A 238 12.35 3.11 0.00
N ALA A 239 11.26 3.78 0.41
CA ALA A 239 11.25 5.14 0.95
C ALA A 239 10.53 5.19 2.31
N PRO A 240 11.13 4.63 3.38
CA PRO A 240 10.53 4.63 4.70
C PRO A 240 10.41 6.03 5.28
N LEU A 241 9.38 6.24 6.10
CA LEU A 241 9.19 7.47 6.86
C LEU A 241 9.96 7.38 8.19
N PRO A 242 10.58 8.48 8.66
CA PRO A 242 11.18 8.54 9.98
C PRO A 242 10.17 8.22 11.08
N THR A 243 10.57 7.36 12.02
CA THR A 243 9.81 7.03 13.23
C THR A 243 10.70 7.10 14.46
N SER A 244 10.08 7.19 15.64
CA SER A 244 10.77 7.19 16.93
C SER A 244 10.03 6.27 17.91
N GLY A 245 10.77 5.71 18.87
CA GLY A 245 10.34 4.62 19.73
C GLY A 245 10.34 3.27 19.01
N SER A 246 10.48 2.18 19.77
CA SER A 246 10.44 0.83 19.19
C SER A 246 9.05 0.52 18.61
N VAL A 247 9.03 -0.25 17.51
CA VAL A 247 7.79 -0.76 16.90
C VAL A 247 6.98 -1.66 17.85
N LEU A 248 7.60 -2.20 18.91
CA LEU A 248 6.92 -2.99 19.95
C LEU A 248 5.99 -2.15 20.83
N ASP A 249 6.36 -0.89 21.05
CA ASP A 249 5.63 0.04 21.92
C ASP A 249 4.70 0.97 21.13
N ASN A 250 4.86 1.02 19.81
CA ASN A 250 4.07 1.87 18.93
C ASN A 250 2.74 1.23 18.50
N ASP A 251 1.71 2.06 18.43
CA ASP A 251 0.40 1.70 17.85
C ASP A 251 0.54 1.37 16.36
N GLN A 252 -0.21 0.35 15.90
CA GLN A 252 -0.15 -0.11 14.50
C GLN A 252 -0.95 0.77 13.54
N SER A 253 -1.69 1.78 14.00
CA SER A 253 -2.50 2.63 13.13
C SER A 253 -1.66 3.46 12.18
N LYS A 254 -1.98 3.36 10.89
CA LYS A 254 -1.45 4.21 9.83
C LYS A 254 -2.15 5.57 9.88
N VAL A 255 -1.65 6.43 10.75
CA VAL A 255 -2.09 7.82 10.94
C VAL A 255 -0.95 8.81 10.72
N PHE A 256 -1.29 10.02 10.29
CA PHE A 256 -0.36 11.12 10.05
C PHE A 256 -0.70 12.34 10.92
N ALA A 257 0.28 13.22 11.12
CA ALA A 257 0.06 14.39 11.96
C ALA A 257 -0.92 15.40 11.30
N PRO A 258 -1.70 16.16 12.08
CA PRO A 258 -2.52 17.26 11.57
C PRO A 258 -1.69 18.27 10.75
N GLY A 259 -2.20 18.68 9.59
CA GLY A 259 -1.54 19.51 8.60
C GLY A 259 -0.73 18.75 7.55
N VAL A 260 -0.61 17.42 7.64
CA VAL A 260 -0.03 16.62 6.55
C VAL A 260 -1.01 16.55 5.37
N CYS A 261 -0.50 16.80 4.17
CA CYS A 261 -1.25 16.63 2.92
C CYS A 261 -0.84 15.32 2.23
N LEU A 262 -1.82 14.47 1.91
CA LEU A 262 -1.58 13.19 1.24
C LEU A 262 -1.75 13.38 -0.26
N GLY A 263 -0.69 13.11 -1.03
CA GLY A 263 -0.63 13.35 -2.48
C GLY A 263 -1.76 12.64 -3.25
N ILE A 264 -1.83 12.87 -4.56
CA ILE A 264 -2.89 12.28 -5.38
C ILE A 264 -2.34 11.64 -6.64
N ASN A 265 -2.75 10.41 -6.92
CA ASN A 265 -2.53 9.72 -8.18
C ASN A 265 -3.78 8.93 -8.55
N GLN A 266 -4.26 9.08 -9.79
CA GLN A 266 -5.47 8.39 -10.27
C GLN A 266 -6.67 8.51 -9.30
N ASN A 267 -6.92 9.71 -8.78
CA ASN A 267 -7.97 10.01 -7.80
C ASN A 267 -7.82 9.32 -6.43
N LEU A 268 -6.69 8.65 -6.16
CA LEU A 268 -6.41 8.00 -4.89
C LEU A 268 -5.33 8.74 -4.09
N PRO A 269 -5.43 8.76 -2.75
CA PRO A 269 -4.38 9.30 -1.90
C PRO A 269 -3.06 8.53 -2.05
N THR A 270 -1.94 9.25 -2.01
CA THR A 270 -0.58 8.72 -2.03
C THR A 270 0.20 9.21 -0.81
N ASP A 271 1.51 8.99 -0.81
CA ASP A 271 2.40 9.43 0.26
C ASP A 271 2.32 10.96 0.51
N PRO A 272 2.72 11.42 1.71
CA PRO A 272 2.75 12.83 2.06
C PRO A 272 3.48 13.70 1.02
N VAL A 273 2.90 14.86 0.72
CA VAL A 273 3.48 15.90 -0.13
C VAL A 273 3.35 17.26 0.55
N ASP A 274 4.10 18.26 0.07
CA ASP A 274 3.84 19.65 0.45
C ASP A 274 2.43 20.05 -0.01
N CYS A 275 1.65 20.74 0.83
CA CYS A 275 0.27 21.11 0.50
C CYS A 275 0.15 22.05 -0.72
N THR A 276 1.24 22.71 -1.14
CA THR A 276 1.30 23.48 -2.40
C THR A 276 1.35 22.58 -3.64
N GLN A 277 1.60 21.28 -3.47
CA GLN A 277 1.49 20.28 -4.52
C GLN A 277 0.05 19.74 -4.59
N PRO A 278 -0.37 19.19 -5.75
CA PRO A 278 -1.65 18.49 -5.86
C PRO A 278 -1.74 17.33 -4.86
N HIS A 279 -2.81 17.32 -4.07
CA HIS A 279 -3.06 16.31 -3.05
C HIS A 279 -4.55 15.94 -2.99
N ALA A 280 -4.87 14.81 -2.37
CA ALA A 280 -6.24 14.28 -2.29
C ALA A 280 -6.96 14.79 -1.05
N VAL A 281 -6.24 14.79 0.09
CA VAL A 281 -6.77 15.15 1.40
C VAL A 281 -5.70 15.82 2.26
N GLU A 282 -6.13 16.66 3.20
CA GLU A 282 -5.34 17.16 4.31
C GLU A 282 -5.81 16.51 5.61
N ILE A 283 -4.88 16.06 6.45
CA ILE A 283 -5.19 15.54 7.78
C ILE A 283 -5.48 16.72 8.71
N VAL A 284 -6.65 16.75 9.34
CA VAL A 284 -7.02 17.83 10.27
C VAL A 284 -6.95 17.40 11.73
N ALA A 285 -7.04 16.09 12.00
CA ALA A 285 -6.95 15.54 13.34
C ALA A 285 -6.70 14.02 13.30
N THR A 286 -6.30 13.46 14.44
CA THR A 286 -6.26 12.01 14.68
C THR A 286 -7.11 11.71 15.91
N VAL A 287 -8.01 10.73 15.80
CA VAL A 287 -8.89 10.27 16.88
C VAL A 287 -8.36 8.97 17.46
N ASP A 288 -8.31 8.88 18.79
CA ASP A 288 -7.98 7.65 19.52
C ASP A 288 -9.26 6.93 19.94
N LEU A 289 -9.56 5.81 19.29
CA LEU A 289 -10.72 4.97 19.57
C LEU A 289 -10.50 4.13 20.85
N GLY A 290 -9.25 3.85 21.22
CA GLY A 290 -8.91 3.11 22.44
C GLY A 290 -9.30 3.86 23.72
N ALA A 291 -9.38 5.19 23.66
CA ALA A 291 -9.89 6.01 24.76
C ALA A 291 -11.40 5.79 25.01
N ARG A 292 -12.17 5.44 23.98
CA ARG A 292 -13.63 5.28 24.04
C ARG A 292 -14.07 3.81 24.16
N PHE A 293 -13.43 2.93 23.41
CA PHE A 293 -13.80 1.53 23.26
C PHE A 293 -12.72 0.65 23.91
N GLN A 294 -13.11 0.00 25.02
CA GLN A 294 -12.25 -0.93 25.75
C GLN A 294 -12.67 -2.37 25.43
N GLY A 295 -11.71 -3.25 25.14
CA GLY A 295 -11.96 -4.67 24.92
C GLY A 295 -12.02 -5.08 23.43
N PRO A 296 -13.02 -5.90 23.02
CA PRO A 296 -13.10 -6.43 21.66
C PRO A 296 -13.33 -5.33 20.61
N PRO A 297 -13.10 -5.61 19.31
CA PRO A 297 -13.32 -4.63 18.25
C PRO A 297 -14.76 -4.09 18.27
N PRO A 298 -14.97 -2.76 18.33
CA PRO A 298 -16.31 -2.18 18.29
C PRO A 298 -16.96 -2.39 16.91
N PRO A 299 -18.29 -2.57 16.83
CA PRO A 299 -19.02 -2.61 15.56
C PRO A 299 -18.79 -1.35 14.73
N LYS A 300 -18.79 -1.50 13.39
CA LYS A 300 -18.52 -0.38 12.48
C LYS A 300 -19.46 0.80 12.73
N GLU A 301 -20.75 0.55 12.91
CA GLU A 301 -21.76 1.59 13.09
C GLU A 301 -21.54 2.40 14.38
N GLU A 302 -20.97 1.77 15.41
CA GLU A 302 -20.62 2.45 16.66
C GLU A 302 -19.35 3.29 16.52
N GLN A 303 -18.36 2.79 15.77
CA GLN A 303 -17.17 3.56 15.40
C GLN A 303 -17.56 4.79 14.58
N ASP A 304 -18.33 4.61 13.50
CA ASP A 304 -18.76 5.68 12.61
C ASP A 304 -19.46 6.79 13.40
N LYS A 305 -20.42 6.44 14.27
CA LYS A 305 -21.16 7.42 15.08
C LYS A 305 -20.25 8.22 16.01
N PHE A 306 -19.25 7.59 16.62
CA PHE A 306 -18.30 8.25 17.51
C PHE A 306 -17.34 9.16 16.72
N VAL A 307 -16.75 8.61 15.65
CA VAL A 307 -15.74 9.30 14.84
C VAL A 307 -16.36 10.47 14.06
N GLU A 308 -17.59 10.35 13.57
CA GLU A 308 -18.31 11.45 12.90
C GLU A 308 -18.40 12.69 13.80
N GLY A 309 -18.87 12.51 15.04
CA GLY A 309 -19.00 13.61 15.99
C GLY A 309 -17.64 14.22 16.39
N GLU A 310 -16.66 13.36 16.65
CA GLU A 310 -15.34 13.81 17.11
C GLU A 310 -14.54 14.47 15.98
N CYS A 311 -14.55 13.91 14.77
CA CYS A 311 -13.91 14.52 13.62
C CYS A 311 -14.58 15.85 13.24
N ALA A 312 -15.91 15.98 13.33
CA ALA A 312 -16.58 17.26 13.05
C ALA A 312 -16.17 18.36 14.05
N ARG A 313 -16.05 17.99 15.34
CA ARG A 313 -15.58 18.90 16.40
C ARG A 313 -14.12 19.31 16.15
N LEU A 314 -13.23 18.34 15.96
CA LEU A 314 -11.80 18.56 15.77
C LEU A 314 -11.50 19.30 14.45
N SER A 315 -12.23 19.01 13.38
CA SER A 315 -12.08 19.74 12.12
C SER A 315 -12.49 21.21 12.25
N THR A 316 -13.56 21.48 13.01
CA THR A 316 -14.03 22.85 13.29
C THR A 316 -12.96 23.63 14.07
N GLU A 317 -12.37 23.00 15.08
CA GLU A 317 -11.27 23.57 15.88
C GLU A 317 -10.04 23.84 15.02
N TYR A 318 -9.62 22.85 14.21
CA TYR A 318 -8.46 22.97 13.33
C TYR A 318 -8.62 24.08 12.28
N LEU A 319 -9.82 24.24 11.70
CA LEU A 319 -10.10 25.17 10.62
C LEU A 319 -10.53 26.57 11.11
N GLY A 320 -10.81 26.73 12.41
CA GLY A 320 -11.22 28.00 13.00
C GLY A 320 -12.69 28.37 12.78
N GLY A 321 -13.56 27.41 12.44
CA GLY A 321 -14.99 27.65 12.33
C GLY A 321 -15.78 26.53 11.63
N PRO A 322 -17.09 26.41 11.91
CA PRO A 322 -17.92 25.30 11.41
C PRO A 322 -18.26 25.44 9.92
N ASP A 323 -18.26 26.67 9.39
CA ASP A 323 -18.66 26.94 8.01
C ASP A 323 -17.51 26.81 7.00
N VAL A 324 -16.27 26.60 7.46
CA VAL A 324 -15.08 26.63 6.59
C VAL A 324 -15.13 25.53 5.53
N LEU A 325 -15.49 24.29 5.91
CA LEU A 325 -15.60 23.18 4.97
C LEU A 325 -16.66 23.46 3.89
N ARG A 326 -17.84 23.92 4.32
CA ARG A 326 -18.94 24.27 3.41
C ARG A 326 -18.51 25.38 2.45
N ASN A 327 -17.91 26.45 2.96
CA ASN A 327 -17.50 27.61 2.16
C ASN A 327 -16.37 27.26 1.18
N LYS A 328 -15.52 26.29 1.52
CA LYS A 328 -14.47 25.78 0.63
C LYS A 328 -14.90 24.57 -0.19
N THR A 329 -16.18 24.20 -0.15
CA THR A 329 -16.72 23.04 -0.87
C THR A 329 -15.97 21.73 -0.56
N LEU A 330 -15.40 21.62 0.64
CA LEU A 330 -14.69 20.45 1.14
C LEU A 330 -15.63 19.54 1.93
N THR A 331 -15.24 18.28 2.05
CA THR A 331 -15.94 17.24 2.79
C THR A 331 -14.99 16.65 3.82
N LEU A 332 -15.53 16.34 4.99
CA LEU A 332 -14.85 15.59 6.03
C LEU A 332 -14.96 14.10 5.71
N PHE A 333 -13.84 13.40 5.74
CA PHE A 333 -13.71 11.97 5.52
C PHE A 333 -13.03 11.34 6.74
N PHE A 334 -13.43 10.12 7.05
CA PHE A 334 -12.82 9.27 8.07
C PHE A 334 -13.09 7.82 7.68
N ASP A 335 -12.28 6.89 8.19
CA ASP A 335 -12.44 5.45 8.00
C ASP A 335 -12.85 4.79 9.33
N TYR A 336 -12.88 3.46 9.37
CA TYR A 336 -13.07 2.64 10.55
C TYR A 336 -11.92 1.65 10.71
N ILE A 337 -11.72 1.13 11.93
CA ILE A 337 -10.72 0.09 12.21
C ILE A 337 -11.41 -1.27 12.11
N ASP A 338 -10.98 -2.09 11.16
CA ASP A 338 -11.47 -3.46 11.03
C ASP A 338 -10.97 -4.36 12.17
N ALA A 339 -11.66 -5.48 12.39
CA ALA A 339 -11.36 -6.38 13.50
C ALA A 339 -9.92 -6.91 13.52
N ARG A 340 -9.29 -7.14 12.37
CA ARG A 340 -7.89 -7.63 12.31
C ARG A 340 -6.92 -6.54 12.74
N SER A 341 -7.09 -5.33 12.20
CA SER A 341 -6.30 -4.16 12.62
C SER A 341 -6.47 -3.87 14.12
N TRP A 342 -7.69 -3.98 14.64
CA TRP A 342 -7.93 -3.85 16.09
C TRP A 342 -7.19 -4.93 16.90
N LEU A 343 -7.24 -6.20 16.48
CA LEU A 343 -6.54 -7.27 17.21
C LEU A 343 -5.01 -7.13 17.12
N ALA A 344 -4.50 -6.54 16.03
CA ALA A 344 -3.10 -6.20 15.85
C ALA A 344 -2.66 -4.95 16.65
N GLY A 345 -3.60 -4.19 17.22
CA GLY A 345 -3.28 -3.07 18.10
C GLY A 345 -3.46 -1.68 17.49
N SER A 346 -4.01 -1.55 16.28
CA SER A 346 -4.41 -0.26 15.70
C SER A 346 -5.57 0.33 16.50
N ARG A 347 -5.41 1.53 17.07
CA ARG A 347 -6.46 2.22 17.86
C ARG A 347 -6.80 3.61 17.38
N LYS A 348 -6.10 4.12 16.37
CA LYS A 348 -6.22 5.51 15.90
C LYS A 348 -6.68 5.59 14.45
N LEU A 349 -7.38 6.68 14.12
CA LEU A 349 -7.85 7.01 12.76
C LEU A 349 -7.65 8.49 12.48
N ASP A 350 -7.42 8.84 11.22
CA ASP A 350 -7.33 10.24 10.79
C ASP A 350 -8.69 10.81 10.38
N CYS A 351 -8.91 12.06 10.78
CA CYS A 351 -9.92 12.94 10.22
C CYS A 351 -9.29 13.69 9.05
N MET A 352 -9.88 13.54 7.87
CA MET A 352 -9.33 14.03 6.61
C MET A 352 -10.29 15.02 5.97
N VAL A 353 -9.78 16.07 5.33
CA VAL A 353 -10.61 16.99 4.56
C VAL A 353 -10.15 16.99 3.11
N GLY A 354 -11.10 16.95 2.19
CA GLY A 354 -10.80 16.93 0.76
C GLY A 354 -12.03 17.16 -0.08
N LYS A 355 -11.92 16.91 -1.38
CA LYS A 355 -13.05 16.98 -2.31
C LYS A 355 -13.23 15.63 -2.98
N GLY A 356 -14.43 15.04 -2.88
CA GLY A 356 -14.79 13.88 -3.71
C GLY A 356 -14.83 14.27 -5.19
N ALA A 357 -14.31 13.40 -6.05
CA ALA A 357 -14.42 13.58 -7.50
C ALA A 357 -15.85 13.34 -7.99
N ASP A 358 -16.16 13.77 -9.22
CA ASP A 358 -17.43 13.42 -9.89
C ASP A 358 -17.51 11.92 -10.23
N ARG A 359 -16.34 11.26 -10.29
CA ARG A 359 -16.17 9.81 -10.35
C ARG A 359 -15.70 9.29 -8.99
N GLU A 360 -15.25 8.04 -8.95
CA GLU A 360 -14.64 7.45 -7.75
C GLU A 360 -13.37 8.22 -7.31
N GLY A 361 -13.15 8.29 -6.00
CA GLY A 361 -11.97 8.91 -5.38
C GLY A 361 -12.09 10.43 -5.15
N PHE A 362 -10.94 11.09 -5.16
CA PHE A 362 -10.78 12.51 -4.81
C PHE A 362 -10.50 13.37 -6.03
N ALA A 363 -10.97 14.62 -6.01
CA ALA A 363 -10.49 15.66 -6.91
C ALA A 363 -9.18 16.24 -6.36
N PRO A 364 -8.19 16.57 -7.22
CA PRO A 364 -6.97 17.23 -6.78
C PRO A 364 -7.27 18.59 -6.14
N ILE A 365 -6.74 18.80 -4.95
CA ILE A 365 -6.70 20.07 -4.24
C ILE A 365 -5.27 20.61 -4.16
N THR A 366 -5.14 21.93 -4.04
CA THR A 366 -3.84 22.61 -3.89
C THR A 366 -3.97 23.77 -2.92
N GLY A 367 -3.04 23.88 -1.97
CA GLY A 367 -3.11 24.77 -0.81
C GLY A 367 -3.69 24.08 0.42
N SER A 368 -3.44 24.63 1.61
CA SER A 368 -3.99 24.09 2.87
C SER A 368 -5.44 24.53 3.09
N ALA A 369 -6.25 23.66 3.69
CA ALA A 369 -7.59 23.94 4.17
C ALA A 369 -7.65 25.07 5.22
N LYS A 370 -6.54 25.45 5.85
CA LYS A 370 -6.43 26.65 6.69
C LYS A 370 -6.28 27.96 5.89
N GLY A 371 -5.80 27.88 4.66
CA GLY A 371 -5.51 29.03 3.80
C GLY A 371 -6.35 29.07 2.53
N GLU A 372 -5.83 29.70 1.48
CA GLU A 372 -6.43 29.59 0.15
C GLU A 372 -6.27 28.16 -0.38
N ILE A 373 -7.33 27.65 -1.00
CA ILE A 373 -7.34 26.32 -1.59
C ILE A 373 -7.94 26.38 -2.98
N LEU A 374 -7.43 25.56 -3.89
CA LEU A 374 -7.98 25.34 -5.23
C LEU A 374 -8.51 23.91 -5.32
N ILE A 375 -9.62 23.72 -6.01
CA ILE A 375 -10.20 22.41 -6.37
C ILE A 375 -10.13 22.31 -7.89
N ASN A 376 -9.42 21.32 -8.43
CA ASN A 376 -9.16 21.22 -9.88
C ASN A 376 -8.58 22.53 -10.48
N GLY A 377 -7.74 23.23 -9.72
CA GLY A 377 -7.14 24.51 -10.12
C GLY A 377 -8.10 25.72 -10.09
N GLN A 378 -9.33 25.55 -9.59
CA GLN A 378 -10.32 26.63 -9.48
C GLN A 378 -10.60 26.99 -8.02
N ALA A 379 -10.91 28.25 -7.76
CA ALA A 379 -11.38 28.67 -6.45
C ALA A 379 -12.70 27.96 -6.11
N PRO A 380 -12.88 27.47 -4.87
CA PRO A 380 -14.12 26.84 -4.45
C PRO A 380 -15.32 27.76 -4.60
N VAL A 381 -16.43 27.19 -5.05
CA VAL A 381 -17.72 27.88 -5.10
C VAL A 381 -18.57 27.33 -3.96
N PRO A 382 -18.86 28.13 -2.92
CA PRO A 382 -19.73 27.71 -1.82
C PRO A 382 -21.08 27.25 -2.37
N PRO A 383 -21.68 26.20 -1.77
CA PRO A 383 -23.06 25.85 -2.10
C PRO A 383 -24.01 27.02 -1.72
N PRO A 384 -25.18 27.13 -2.37
CA PRO A 384 -26.21 28.09 -1.98
C PRO A 384 -26.57 28.02 -0.48
N SER A 385 -26.82 29.17 0.14
CA SER A 385 -27.08 29.30 1.59
C SER A 385 -28.51 28.96 2.01
N ASP A 386 -29.42 28.75 1.06
CA ASP A 386 -30.84 28.50 1.30
C ASP A 386 -31.18 27.04 1.65
N GLY A 387 -30.17 26.15 1.69
CA GLY A 387 -30.35 24.73 2.02
C GLY A 387 -31.20 23.96 1.01
N ARG A 388 -31.54 24.56 -0.14
CA ARG A 388 -32.36 23.95 -1.19
C ARG A 388 -31.53 23.86 -2.47
N TYR A 389 -30.86 22.72 -2.66
CA TYR A 389 -30.35 22.39 -3.99
C TYR A 389 -31.55 22.10 -4.91
N THR A 390 -31.92 23.05 -5.76
CA THR A 390 -32.73 22.76 -6.95
C THR A 390 -31.78 22.31 -8.06
N PRO A 391 -31.80 21.02 -8.46
CA PRO A 391 -31.02 20.56 -9.60
C PRO A 391 -31.41 21.38 -10.84
N PRO A 392 -30.47 21.70 -11.74
CA PRO A 392 -30.83 22.23 -13.05
C PRO A 392 -31.82 21.26 -13.72
N PRO A 393 -32.94 21.73 -14.30
CA PRO A 393 -33.84 20.84 -15.01
C PRO A 393 -33.07 20.17 -16.16
N LEU A 394 -33.26 18.85 -16.30
CA LEU A 394 -32.75 18.11 -17.46
C LEU A 394 -33.20 18.82 -18.75
N PRO A 395 -32.37 18.86 -19.81
CA PRO A 395 -32.75 19.48 -21.07
C PRO A 395 -34.09 18.92 -21.57
N GLY A 396 -35.13 19.76 -21.62
CA GLY A 396 -36.49 19.39 -22.02
C GLY A 396 -37.48 19.13 -20.88
N ALA A 397 -37.07 19.19 -19.61
CA ALA A 397 -38.00 19.15 -18.48
C ALA A 397 -38.57 20.55 -18.18
N ALA A 398 -39.89 20.62 -18.00
CA ALA A 398 -40.55 21.85 -17.58
C ALA A 398 -40.05 22.29 -16.18
N PRO A 399 -39.99 23.60 -15.88
CA PRO A 399 -39.60 24.09 -14.56
C PRO A 399 -40.47 23.46 -13.47
N LEU A 400 -39.85 23.02 -12.38
CA LEU A 400 -40.59 22.54 -11.21
C LEU A 400 -41.47 23.68 -10.67
N PRO A 401 -42.73 23.40 -10.27
CA PRO A 401 -43.58 24.42 -9.68
C PRO A 401 -42.95 25.00 -8.42
N PRO A 402 -43.19 26.29 -8.11
CA PRO A 402 -42.63 26.93 -6.94
C PRO A 402 -43.07 26.17 -5.69
N GLN A 403 -42.10 25.65 -4.93
CA GLN A 403 -42.35 24.94 -3.69
C GLN A 403 -42.76 25.93 -2.59
N PRO A 404 -43.70 25.58 -1.68
CA PRO A 404 -44.14 26.46 -0.61
C PRO A 404 -42.96 26.96 0.24
N ARG A 405 -43.08 28.20 0.72
CA ARG A 405 -42.06 28.88 1.52
C ARG A 405 -41.86 28.19 2.86
#